data_AF-A0A1H1GS96-F1
#
_entry.id   AF-A0A1H1GS96-F1
#
_cell.length_a   1.000
_cell.length_b   1.000
_cell.length_c   1.000
_cell.angle_alpha   90.00
_cell.angle_beta   90.00
_cell.angle_gamma   90.00
#
_symmetry.space_group_name_H-M   'P 1'
#
loop_
_entity.id
_entity.type
_entity.pdbx_description
1 polymer ?
#
loop_
_entity_poly.entity_id
_entity_poly.type
_entity_poly.pdbx_seq_one_letter_code
_entity_poly.pdbx_strand_id
1 'polypeptide(L)' 'MNEDICTVCGGETHEAEDSSMQHENRRYRFCSDEHKEEFERSPGRFV' A
#
# COMPACT_ATOMS: atom_id res chain seq x y z
N MET A 1 16.06 -2.37 -11.01
CA MET A 1 15.64 -2.02 -9.64
C MET A 1 14.15 -2.28 -9.58
N ASN A 2 13.67 -3.07 -8.61
CA ASN A 2 12.23 -3.28 -8.43
C ASN A 2 11.72 -2.10 -7.60
N GLU A 3 11.03 -1.16 -8.23
CA GLU A 3 10.34 -0.10 -7.51
C GLU A 3 9.06 -0.68 -6.90
N ASP A 4 9.13 -1.02 -5.61
CA ASP A 4 7.94 -1.31 -4.82
C ASP A 4 7.30 0.03 -4.41
N ILE A 5 6.32 0.49 -5.19
CA ILE A 5 5.68 1.81 -5.03
C ILE A 5 4.44 1.71 -4.14
N CYS A 6 4.31 2.62 -3.18
CA CYS A 6 3.15 2.74 -2.29
C CYS A 6 1.92 3.18 -3.09
N THR A 7 0.81 2.45 -2.97
CA THR A 7 -0.42 2.80 -3.72
C THR A 7 -1.06 4.10 -3.25
N VAL A 8 -0.87 4.48 -1.98
CA VAL A 8 -1.54 5.64 -1.38
C VAL A 8 -0.81 6.95 -1.68
N CYS A 9 0.51 6.96 -1.57
CA CYS A 9 1.32 8.18 -1.73
C CYS A 9 2.24 8.18 -2.96
N GLY A 10 2.40 7.05 -3.65
CA GLY A 10 3.36 6.91 -4.75
C GLY A 10 4.83 6.92 -4.29
N GLY A 11 5.09 6.85 -2.99
CA GLY A 11 6.44 6.80 -2.41
C GLY A 11 7.08 5.42 -2.52
N GLU A 12 8.41 5.38 -2.47
CA GLU A 12 9.18 4.13 -2.44
C GLU A 12 8.93 3.38 -1.12
N THR A 13 8.45 2.14 -1.23
CA THR A 13 8.37 1.20 -0.11
C THR A 13 9.66 0.37 -0.09
N HIS A 14 10.32 0.30 1.05
CA HIS A 14 11.44 -0.63 1.21
C HIS A 14 10.88 -2.03 1.51
N GLU A 15 11.41 -3.04 0.80
CA GLU A 15 11.06 -4.47 0.94
C GLU A 15 11.11 -5.04 2.37
N ALA A 16 11.70 -4.30 3.32
CA ALA A 16 11.90 -4.73 4.68
C ALA A 16 10.66 -4.59 5.59
N GLU A 17 9.68 -3.76 5.23
CA GLU A 17 8.47 -3.54 6.02
C GLU A 17 7.27 -4.09 5.23
N ASP A 18 6.81 -5.31 5.56
CA ASP A 18 5.68 -5.99 4.90
C ASP A 18 4.34 -5.37 5.33
N SER A 19 4.13 -4.09 5.03
CA SER A 19 2.82 -3.46 5.08
C SER A 19 2.16 -3.71 3.72
N SER A 20 1.75 -4.95 3.46
CA SER A 20 0.99 -5.32 2.26
C SER A 20 -0.43 -5.79 2.61
N MET A 21 -1.42 -5.38 1.82
CA MET A 21 -2.82 -5.77 2.02
C MET A 21 -3.39 -6.35 0.73
N GLN A 22 -4.21 -7.39 0.85
CA GLN A 22 -4.95 -7.93 -0.28
C GLN A 22 -6.38 -7.39 -0.26
N HIS A 23 -6.79 -6.71 -1.34
CA HIS A 23 -8.15 -6.19 -1.50
C HIS A 23 -8.64 -6.49 -2.92
N GLU A 24 -9.85 -7.03 -3.06
CA GLU A 24 -10.44 -7.39 -4.37
C GLU A 24 -9.51 -8.20 -5.30
N ASN A 25 -8.79 -9.18 -4.75
CA ASN A 25 -7.85 -10.03 -5.49
C ASN A 25 -6.65 -9.26 -6.09
N ARG A 26 -6.38 -8.04 -5.62
CA ARG A 26 -5.16 -7.27 -5.86
C ARG A 26 -4.35 -7.13 -4.58
N ARG A 27 -3.03 -7.18 -4.70
CA ARG A 27 -2.11 -6.90 -3.59
C ARG A 27 -1.68 -5.45 -3.68
N TYR A 28 -1.94 -4.70 -2.62
CA TYR A 28 -1.52 -3.32 -2.44
C TYR A 28 -0.35 -3.28 -1.47
N ARG A 29 0.67 -2.49 -1.81
CA ARG A 29 1.83 -2.24 -0.94
C ARG A 29 1.76 -0.84 -0.38
N PHE A 30 2.15 -0.71 0.88
CA PHE A 30 2.13 0.54 1.63
C PHE A 30 3.53 0.77 2.22
N CYS A 31 3.98 2.03 2.25
CA CYS A 31 5.27 2.36 2.86
C CYS A 31 5.19 2.44 4.39
N SER A 32 3.99 2.45 4.97
CA SER A 32 3.75 2.63 6.40
C SER A 32 2.36 2.15 6.79
N ASP A 33 2.16 1.78 8.05
CA ASP A 33 0.85 1.41 8.61
C ASP A 33 -0.19 2.52 8.47
N GLU A 34 0.20 3.80 8.56
CA GLU A 34 -0.72 4.93 8.38
C GLU A 34 -1.41 4.91 7.00
N HIS A 35 -0.67 4.57 5.93
CA HIS A 35 -1.24 4.44 4.59
C HIS A 35 -2.12 3.20 4.46
N LYS A 36 -1.77 2.11 5.15
CA LYS A 36 -2.60 0.92 5.21
C LYS A 36 -3.91 1.22 5.92
N GLU A 37 -3.88 1.92 7.06
CA GLU A 37 -5.08 2.34 7.80
C GLU A 37 -5.98 3.27 6.96
N GLU A 38 -5.41 4.23 6.25
CA GLU A 38 -6.19 5.11 5.36
C GLU A 38 -6.82 4.33 4.20
N PHE A 39 -6.10 3.34 3.65
CA PHE A 39 -6.65 2.43 2.66
C PHE A 39 -7.73 1.51 3.24
N GLU A 40 -7.60 1.03 4.48
CA GLU A 40 -8.61 0.24 5.18
C GLU A 40 -9.87 1.06 5.49
N ARG A 41 -9.71 2.36 5.81
CA ARG A 41 -10.82 3.27 6.12
C ARG A 41 -11.58 3.72 4.89
N SER A 42 -10.94 3.81 3.73
CA SER A 42 -11.58 4.23 2.48
C SER A 42 -10.93 3.60 1.25
N PRO A 43 -11.06 2.27 1.07
CA PRO A 43 -10.45 1.59 -0.07
C PRO A 43 -11.04 2.10 -1.39
N GLY A 44 -12.34 2.44 -1.40
CA GLY A 44 -13.05 2.99 -2.57
C GLY A 44 -12.52 4.31 -3.13
N ARG A 45 -11.61 4.99 -2.42
CA ARG A 45 -10.97 6.23 -2.88
C ARG A 45 -9.65 5.96 -3.62
N PHE A 46 -9.07 4.79 -3.43
CA PHE A 46 -7.73 4.42 -3.93
C PHE A 46 -7.78 3.28 -4.97
N VAL A 47 -8.93 2.62 -5.16
CA VAL A 47 -9.17 1.59 -6.21
C VAL A 47 -9.60 2.19 -7.54
#